data_AF-A0A3D6CDK4-F1
#
_entry.id   AF-A0A3D6CDK4-F1
#
_cell.length_a   1.000
_cell.length_b   1.000
_cell.length_c   1.000
_cell.angle_alpha   90.00
_cell.angle_beta   90.00
_cell.angle_gamma   90.00
#
_symmetry.space_group_name_H-M   'P 1'
#
loop_
_entity.id
_entity.type
_entity.pdbx_description
1 polymer ?
#
loop_
_entity_poly.entity_id
_entity_poly.type
_entity_poly.pdbx_seq_one_letter_code
_entity_poly.pdbx_strand_id
1 'polypeptide(L)'
;NIMFANRRNLGTTSLKLLSREAGVSNKKFLDDLVNATYGWHIQYDIREGLNRGVKTAPTFFVNGDIVKGKPTYETLSKAINEALKKVKKKKPAKTVAKQRA
;
A
#
# COMPACT_ATOMS: atom_id res chain seq x y z
N ASN A 1 9.82 13.42 -5.76
CA ASN A 1 8.91 12.67 -6.68
C ASN A 1 9.60 12.15 -7.94
N ILE A 2 10.87 11.77 -7.86
CA ILE A 2 11.71 11.45 -9.04
C ILE A 2 11.27 10.13 -9.72
N MET A 3 10.84 9.13 -8.95
CA MET A 3 10.30 7.87 -9.48
C MET A 3 8.98 8.05 -10.25
N PHE A 4 8.10 8.94 -9.78
CA PHE A 4 6.82 9.21 -10.44
C PHE A 4 6.95 10.08 -11.69
N ALA A 5 8.06 10.79 -11.85
CA ALA A 5 8.40 11.51 -13.07
C ALA A 5 8.98 10.56 -14.13
N ASN A 6 9.77 9.56 -13.71
CA ASN A 6 10.48 8.63 -14.59
C ASN A 6 9.76 7.29 -14.79
N ARG A 7 8.41 7.26 -14.76
CA ARG A 7 7.61 6.01 -14.80
C ARG A 7 7.89 5.10 -16.01
N ARG A 8 8.34 5.68 -17.12
CA ARG A 8 8.64 4.96 -18.36
C ARG A 8 10.07 4.42 -18.41
N ASN A 9 10.93 4.82 -17.47
CA ASN A 9 12.34 4.47 -17.46
C ASN A 9 12.74 3.86 -16.11
N LEU A 10 12.20 2.68 -15.82
CA LEU A 10 12.44 1.92 -14.59
C LEU A 10 13.30 0.67 -14.84
N GLY A 11 14.32 0.79 -15.69
CA GLY A 11 15.33 -0.27 -15.89
C GLY A 11 16.32 -0.33 -14.72
N THR A 12 17.10 -1.41 -14.62
CA THR A 12 18.08 -1.61 -13.53
C THR A 12 19.10 -0.46 -13.42
N THR A 13 19.61 0.04 -14.56
CA THR A 13 20.51 1.20 -14.61
C THR A 13 19.82 2.48 -14.15
N SER A 14 18.60 2.73 -14.61
CA SER A 14 17.83 3.92 -14.24
C SER A 14 17.44 3.89 -12.76
N LEU A 15 17.02 2.73 -12.24
CA LEU A 15 16.70 2.55 -10.82
C LEU A 15 17.90 2.82 -9.90
N LYS A 16 19.13 2.45 -10.31
CA LYS A 16 20.36 2.79 -9.57
C LYS A 16 20.64 4.29 -9.52
N LEU A 17 20.37 5.01 -10.62
CA LEU A 17 20.55 6.46 -10.67
C LEU A 17 19.47 7.16 -9.82
N LEU A 18 18.21 6.76 -10.03
CA LEU A 18 17.06 7.29 -9.30
C LEU A 18 17.14 6.98 -7.80
N SER A 19 17.72 5.85 -7.40
CA SER A 19 17.92 5.52 -5.98
C SER A 19 18.91 6.47 -5.32
N ARG A 20 20.01 6.83 -6.00
CA ARG A 20 20.96 7.83 -5.50
C ARG A 20 20.33 9.21 -5.39
N GLU A 21 19.57 9.62 -6.39
CA GLU A 21 18.87 10.91 -6.43
C GLU A 21 17.75 10.98 -5.37
N ALA A 22 17.13 9.83 -5.05
CA ALA A 22 16.19 9.68 -3.95
C ALA A 22 16.86 9.61 -2.56
N GLY A 23 18.20 9.67 -2.48
CA GLY A 23 18.95 9.63 -1.22
C GLY A 23 19.15 8.23 -0.62
N VAL A 24 18.90 7.16 -1.38
CA VAL A 24 19.13 5.79 -0.93
C VAL A 24 20.63 5.51 -0.90
N SER A 25 21.20 5.39 0.29
CA SER A 25 22.62 5.09 0.54
C SER A 25 22.90 3.58 0.70
N ASN A 26 21.91 2.72 0.45
CA ASN A 26 22.06 1.29 0.66
C ASN A 26 23.03 0.66 -0.36
N LYS A 27 24.18 0.17 0.13
CA LYS A 27 25.19 -0.52 -0.67
C LYS A 27 24.67 -1.84 -1.28
N LYS A 28 23.68 -2.46 -0.63
CA LYS A 28 23.06 -3.72 -1.07
C LYS A 28 21.88 -3.52 -2.03
N PHE A 29 21.52 -2.28 -2.38
CA PHE A 29 20.35 -2.01 -3.21
C PHE A 29 20.35 -2.77 -4.53
N LEU A 30 21.50 -2.84 -5.21
CA LEU A 30 21.60 -3.60 -6.46
C LEU A 30 21.48 -5.09 -6.25
N ASP A 31 22.09 -5.62 -5.19
CA ASP A 31 22.01 -7.04 -4.86
C ASP A 31 20.56 -7.42 -4.51
N ASP A 32 19.88 -6.60 -3.71
CA ASP A 32 18.48 -6.80 -3.34
C ASP A 32 17.53 -6.72 -4.54
N LEU A 33 17.85 -5.85 -5.51
CA LEU A 33 17.10 -5.71 -6.76
C LEU A 33 17.31 -6.92 -7.67
N VAL A 34 18.55 -7.36 -7.87
CA VAL A 34 18.90 -8.49 -8.75
C VAL A 34 18.44 -9.83 -8.16
N ASN A 35 18.56 -10.00 -6.85
CA ASN A 35 18.13 -11.22 -6.17
C ASN A 35 16.61 -11.29 -5.95
N ALA A 36 15.88 -10.24 -6.37
CA ALA A 36 14.45 -10.11 -6.09
C ALA A 36 14.11 -10.39 -4.62
N THR A 37 14.92 -9.86 -3.69
CA THR A 37 14.80 -10.12 -2.24
C THR A 37 13.38 -9.84 -1.72
N TYR A 38 12.72 -8.82 -2.29
CA TYR A 38 11.35 -8.43 -1.94
C TYR A 38 10.28 -9.04 -2.86
N GLY A 39 10.63 -9.98 -3.72
CA GLY A 39 9.71 -10.60 -4.69
C GLY A 39 8.49 -11.22 -4.01
N TRP A 40 8.66 -11.89 -2.87
CA TRP A 40 7.56 -12.44 -2.09
C TRP A 40 6.59 -11.38 -1.57
N HIS A 41 7.10 -10.22 -1.15
CA HIS A 41 6.28 -9.10 -0.71
C HIS A 41 5.45 -8.56 -1.88
N ILE A 42 6.08 -8.38 -3.04
CA ILE A 42 5.39 -7.92 -4.26
C ILE A 42 4.26 -8.90 -4.64
N GLN A 43 4.54 -10.20 -4.63
CA GLN A 43 3.54 -11.23 -4.94
C GLN A 43 2.40 -11.25 -3.93
N TYR A 44 2.71 -11.08 -2.65
CA TYR A 44 1.71 -10.97 -1.59
C TYR A 44 0.80 -9.75 -1.80
N ASP A 45 1.39 -8.59 -2.07
CA ASP A 45 0.66 -7.33 -2.29
C ASP A 45 -0.24 -7.39 -3.53
N ILE A 46 0.26 -8.00 -4.63
CA ILE A 46 -0.55 -8.23 -5.84
C ILE A 46 -1.74 -9.11 -5.51
N ARG A 47 -1.53 -10.22 -4.78
CA ARG A 47 -2.60 -11.14 -4.39
C ARG A 47 -3.60 -10.46 -3.47
N GLU A 48 -3.14 -9.64 -2.54
CA GLU A 48 -4.01 -8.88 -1.65
C GLU A 48 -4.87 -7.87 -2.44
N GLY A 49 -4.28 -7.15 -3.39
CA GLY A 49 -5.00 -6.26 -4.29
C GLY A 49 -6.08 -6.99 -5.09
N LEU A 50 -5.74 -8.14 -5.67
CA LEU A 50 -6.69 -8.98 -6.41
C LEU A 50 -7.83 -9.49 -5.52
N ASN A 51 -7.51 -9.97 -4.31
CA ASN A 51 -8.51 -10.44 -3.34
C ASN A 51 -9.46 -9.33 -2.90
N ARG A 52 -8.98 -8.09 -2.80
CA ARG A 52 -9.78 -6.90 -2.48
C ARG A 52 -10.52 -6.33 -3.70
N GLY A 53 -10.40 -6.96 -4.88
CA GLY A 53 -11.06 -6.53 -6.12
C GLY A 53 -10.44 -5.30 -6.78
N VAL A 54 -9.18 -4.97 -6.45
CA VAL A 54 -8.43 -3.87 -7.09
C VAL A 54 -8.12 -4.25 -8.53
N LYS A 55 -8.74 -3.54 -9.48
CA LYS A 55 -8.51 -3.74 -10.92
C LYS A 55 -7.56 -2.72 -11.52
N THR A 56 -7.44 -1.54 -10.90
CA THR A 56 -6.65 -0.42 -11.41
C THR A 56 -5.94 0.29 -10.27
N ALA A 57 -4.64 0.54 -10.43
CA ALA A 57 -3.90 1.45 -9.55
C ALA A 57 -3.96 2.88 -10.13
N PRO A 58 -4.13 3.93 -9.30
CA PRO A 58 -4.18 3.92 -7.83
C PRO A 58 -5.59 3.65 -7.27
N THR A 59 -5.71 2.71 -6.33
CA THR A 59 -6.90 2.48 -5.50
C THR A 59 -6.51 2.63 -4.03
N PHE A 60 -7.30 3.36 -3.25
CA PHE A 60 -7.04 3.59 -1.83
C PHE A 60 -8.10 2.93 -0.96
N PHE A 61 -7.69 2.43 0.20
CA PHE A 61 -8.56 1.85 1.22
C PHE A 61 -8.43 2.65 2.51
N VAL A 62 -9.55 2.98 3.13
CA VAL A 62 -9.58 3.58 4.47
C VAL A 62 -10.36 2.64 5.37
N ASN A 63 -9.67 2.00 6.33
CA ASN A 63 -10.27 1.06 7.30
C ASN A 63 -11.08 -0.08 6.65
N GLY A 64 -10.68 -0.53 5.46
CA GLY A 64 -11.36 -1.60 4.71
C GLY A 64 -12.37 -1.10 3.67
N ASP A 65 -12.80 0.16 3.74
CA ASP A 65 -13.69 0.75 2.74
C ASP A 65 -12.88 1.30 1.55
N ILE A 66 -13.27 0.95 0.32
CA ILE A 66 -12.66 1.47 -0.91
C ILE A 66 -13.03 2.94 -1.06
N VAL A 67 -12.02 3.81 -1.19
CA VAL A 67 -12.21 5.20 -1.58
C VAL A 67 -12.50 5.23 -3.08
N LYS A 68 -13.79 5.31 -3.44
CA LYS A 68 -14.24 5.43 -4.83
C LYS A 68 -14.03 6.88 -5.30
N GLY A 69 -13.22 7.08 -6.33
CA GLY A 69 -13.02 8.38 -6.98
C GLY A 69 -11.55 8.74 -7.14
N LYS A 70 -11.28 9.97 -7.62
CA LYS A 70 -9.91 10.49 -7.67
C LYS A 70 -9.41 10.64 -6.24
N PRO A 71 -8.26 10.05 -5.87
CA PRO A 71 -7.70 10.14 -4.54
C PRO A 71 -7.06 11.51 -4.33
N THR A 72 -7.90 12.54 -4.18
CA THR A 72 -7.48 13.89 -3.80
C THR A 72 -7.41 13.98 -2.28
N TYR A 73 -6.59 14.90 -1.78
CA TYR A 73 -6.44 15.14 -0.34
C TYR A 73 -7.78 15.30 0.39
N GLU A 74 -8.73 16.04 -0.22
CA GLU A 74 -10.05 16.26 0.36
C GLU A 74 -10.87 14.96 0.49
N THR A 75 -10.86 14.11 -0.55
CA THR A 75 -11.59 12.83 -0.51
C THR A 75 -11.00 11.88 0.51
N LEU A 76 -9.66 11.84 0.65
CA LEU A 76 -8.97 11.03 1.64
C LEU A 76 -9.23 11.56 3.06
N SER A 77 -9.12 12.87 3.27
CA SER A 77 -9.40 13.49 4.57
C SER A 77 -10.85 13.25 5.01
N LYS A 78 -11.81 13.40 4.08
CA LYS A 78 -13.21 13.09 4.36
C LYS A 78 -13.42 11.61 4.68
N ALA A 79 -12.84 10.70 3.91
CA ALA A 79 -12.92 9.26 4.16
C ALA A 79 -12.30 8.87 5.51
N ILE A 80 -11.16 9.46 5.87
CA ILE A 80 -10.51 9.25 7.18
C ILE A 80 -11.39 9.77 8.31
N ASN A 81 -11.94 10.98 8.18
CA ASN A 81 -12.84 11.55 9.19
C ASN A 81 -14.12 10.71 9.36
N GLU A 82 -14.69 10.19 8.28
CA GLU A 82 -15.81 9.25 8.33
C GLU A 82 -15.43 7.93 9.00
N ALA A 83 -14.25 7.38 8.69
CA ALA A 83 -13.73 6.18 9.34
C ALA A 83 -13.50 6.37 10.85
N LEU A 84 -12.93 7.51 11.27
CA LEU A 84 -12.74 7.85 12.68
C LEU A 84 -14.08 7.96 13.43
N LYS A 85 -15.12 8.52 12.79
CA LYS A 85 -16.49 8.56 13.35
C LYS A 85 -17.12 7.17 13.47
N LYS A 86 -16.88 6.27 12.49
CA LYS A 86 -17.36 4.88 12.53
C LYS A 86 -16.70 4.07 13.67
N VAL A 87 -15.41 4.29 13.94
CA VAL A 87 -14.68 3.58 15.02
C VAL A 87 -15.24 3.95 16.41
N LYS A 88 -15.64 5.20 16.64
CA LYS A 88 -16.33 5.61 17.89
C LYS A 88 -17.70 4.93 18.10
N LYS A 89 -18.25 4.27 17.08
CA LYS A 89 -19.51 3.49 17.16
C LYS A 89 -19.30 1.98 17.20
N LYS A 90 -18.06 1.47 17.31
CA LYS A 90 -17.84 0.03 17.50
C LYS A 90 -18.04 -0.31 18.97
N LYS A 91 -19.26 -0.74 19.32
CA LYS A 91 -19.57 -1.44 20.58
C LYS A 91 -18.49 -2.49 20.86
N PRO A 92 -18.08 -2.67 22.13
CA PRO A 92 -17.01 -3.59 22.49
C PRO A 92 -17.31 -4.99 21.95
N ALA A 93 -16.27 -5.64 21.44
CA ALA A 93 -16.36 -7.00 20.92
C ALA A 93 -17.01 -7.90 21.99
N LYS A 94 -18.18 -8.47 21.68
CA LYS A 94 -18.78 -9.50 22.53
C LYS A 94 -17.80 -10.67 22.60
N THR A 95 -17.26 -10.88 23.79
CA THR A 95 -16.54 -12.07 24.23
C THR A 95 -17.34 -13.30 23.81
N VAL A 96 -16.81 -14.12 22.92
CA VAL A 96 -17.39 -15.44 22.63
C VAL A 96 -16.97 -16.35 23.78
N ALA A 97 -17.81 -16.42 24.81
CA ALA A 97 -17.74 -17.48 25.80
C ALA A 97 -18.16 -18.78 25.11
N LYS A 98 -17.21 -19.69 24.85
CA LYS A 98 -17.52 -21.05 24.44
C LYS A 98 -17.36 -21.96 25.66
N GLN A 99 -18.50 -22.20 26.30
CA GLN A 99 -18.71 -23.34 27.21
C GLN A 99 -18.22 -24.62 26.53
N ARG A 100 -17.45 -25.43 27.26
CA ARG A 100 -17.21 -26.84 26.93
C ARG A 100 -17.80 -27.67 28.07
N ALA A 101 -18.73 -28.51 27.68
CA ALA A 101 -19.25 -29.64 28.45
C ALA A 101 -18.18 -30.72 28.62
#